data_AF-A0A3D1YEE5-F1
#
_entry.id   AF-A0A3D1YEE5-F1
#
_cell.length_a   1.000
_cell.length_b   1.000
_cell.length_c   1.000
_cell.angle_alpha   90.00
_cell.angle_beta   90.00
_cell.angle_gamma   90.00
#
_symmetry.space_group_name_H-M   'P 1'
#
loop_
_entity.id
_entity.type
_entity.pdbx_description
1 polymer ?
#
loop_
_entity_poly.entity_id
_entity_poly.type
_entity_poly.pdbx_seq_one_letter_code
_entity_poly.pdbx_strand_id
1 'polypeptide(L)' 'MDLCAMCDIGLDGVNETSCQRCGCSFHYYWTAGEEYKACGGLASHDDALAIVFLCNDCISDAKN' A
#
# COMPACT_ATOMS: atom_id res chain seq x y z
N MET A 1 -7.64 -6.14 -15.77
CA MET A 1 -8.18 -5.89 -14.42
C MET A 1 -7.05 -6.26 -13.50
N ASP A 2 -6.44 -5.28 -12.86
CA ASP A 2 -5.26 -5.51 -12.04
C ASP A 2 -5.68 -6.03 -10.65
N LEU A 3 -4.79 -6.77 -10.00
CA LEU A 3 -5.03 -7.38 -8.69
C LEU A 3 -4.10 -6.75 -7.66
N CYS A 4 -4.61 -6.56 -6.44
CA CYS A 4 -3.82 -6.11 -5.33
C CYS A 4 -2.82 -7.20 -4.93
N ALA A 5 -1.54 -6.85 -4.87
CA ALA A 5 -0.48 -7.80 -4.57
C ALA A 5 -0.52 -8.37 -3.13
N MET A 6 -1.38 -7.84 -2.26
CA MET A 6 -1.43 -8.19 -0.83
C MET A 6 -2.64 -9.05 -0.47
N CYS A 7 -3.71 -9.01 -1.27
CA CYS A 7 -4.96 -9.69 -0.96
C CYS A 7 -5.61 -10.38 -2.16
N ASP A 8 -5.00 -10.29 -3.36
CA ASP A 8 -5.49 -10.86 -4.62
C ASP A 8 -6.92 -10.39 -5.04
N ILE A 9 -7.42 -9.33 -4.40
CA ILE A 9 -8.70 -8.69 -4.74
C ILE A 9 -8.47 -7.66 -5.86
N GLY A 10 -9.48 -7.50 -6.71
CA GLY A 10 -9.47 -6.54 -7.81
C GLY A 10 -9.17 -5.10 -7.37
N LEU A 11 -8.35 -4.43 -8.17
CA LEU A 11 -8.04 -3.01 -8.11
C LEU A 11 -9.13 -2.21 -8.85
N ASP A 12 -9.59 -1.10 -8.24
CA ASP A 12 -10.72 -0.29 -8.71
C ASP A 12 -10.29 0.92 -9.56
N GLY A 13 -8.98 1.18 -9.67
CA GLY A 13 -8.38 2.32 -10.35
C GLY A 13 -8.50 3.64 -9.59
N VAL A 14 -9.09 3.66 -8.39
CA VAL A 14 -9.42 4.87 -7.64
C VAL A 14 -8.75 4.87 -6.26
N ASN A 15 -8.84 3.76 -5.52
CA ASN A 15 -8.35 3.61 -4.15
C ASN A 15 -7.16 2.66 -4.10
N GLU A 16 -6.20 2.90 -4.99
CA GLU A 16 -4.98 2.13 -5.14
C GLU A 16 -3.77 3.01 -5.32
N THR A 17 -2.60 2.45 -5.02
CA THR A 17 -1.32 3.10 -5.25
C THR A 17 -0.24 2.05 -5.50
N SER A 18 0.99 2.50 -5.75
CA SER A 18 2.15 1.63 -5.97
C SER A 18 3.18 1.78 -4.86
N CYS A 19 3.68 0.65 -4.37
CA CYS A 19 4.73 0.60 -3.37
C CYS A 19 6.01 1.21 -3.92
N GLN A 20 6.53 2.25 -3.27
CA GLN A 20 7.75 2.94 -3.71
C GLN A 20 9.02 2.09 -3.53
N ARG A 21 8.94 0.96 -2.81
CA ARG A 21 10.06 0.04 -2.59
C ARG A 21 10.08 -1.13 -3.57
N CYS A 22 8.95 -1.81 -3.79
CA CYS A 22 8.89 -3.01 -4.63
C CYS A 22 8.12 -2.82 -5.95
N GLY A 23 7.44 -1.68 -6.13
CA GLY A 23 6.69 -1.37 -7.35
C GLY A 23 5.33 -2.07 -7.48
N CYS A 24 4.92 -2.90 -6.52
CA CYS A 24 3.62 -3.57 -6.59
C CYS A 24 2.45 -2.60 -6.39
N SER A 25 1.31 -2.90 -7.02
CA SER A 25 0.07 -2.16 -6.82
C SER A 25 -0.74 -2.76 -5.67
N PHE A 26 -1.31 -1.90 -4.82
CA PHE A 26 -2.08 -2.31 -3.65
C PHE A 26 -3.17 -1.30 -3.29
N HIS A 27 -4.19 -1.75 -2.54
CA HIS A 27 -5.27 -0.88 -2.05
C HIS A 27 -4.75 0.15 -1.03
N TYR A 28 -4.93 1.43 -1.33
CA TYR A 28 -4.48 2.55 -0.49
C TYR A 28 -5.66 3.33 0.06
N TYR A 29 -5.81 3.24 1.40
CA TYR A 29 -6.91 3.82 2.18
C TYR A 29 -8.31 3.30 1.78
N TRP A 30 -9.15 3.10 2.79
CA TRP A 30 -10.39 2.34 2.64
C TRP A 30 -11.44 3.26 2.03
N THR A 31 -12.15 2.78 1.02
CA THR A 31 -13.44 3.36 0.64
C THR A 31 -14.35 3.31 1.85
N ALA A 32 -14.94 4.44 2.21
CA ALA A 32 -15.88 4.52 3.32
C ALA A 32 -17.06 3.57 3.06
N GLY A 33 -17.05 2.39 3.71
CA GLY A 33 -18.15 1.43 3.63
C GLY A 33 -17.76 -0.04 3.59
N GLU A 34 -16.49 -0.42 3.36
CA GLU A 34 -16.12 -1.83 3.23
C GLU A 34 -15.13 -2.31 4.30
N GLU A 35 -15.28 -3.56 4.76
CA GLU A 35 -14.47 -4.19 5.82
C GLU A 35 -13.07 -4.63 5.37
N TYR A 36 -12.44 -3.95 4.40
CA TYR A 36 -11.18 -4.39 3.81
C TYR A 36 -9.93 -3.82 4.47
N LYS A 37 -9.22 -4.66 5.24
CA LYS A 37 -7.89 -4.36 5.81
C LYS A 37 -6.98 -3.62 4.81
N ALA A 38 -6.44 -2.47 5.21
CA ALA A 38 -5.45 -1.74 4.42
C ALA A 38 -4.32 -2.68 3.98
N CYS A 39 -4.03 -2.68 2.67
CA CYS A 39 -2.98 -3.50 2.05
C CYS A 39 -1.61 -2.81 2.07
N GLY A 40 -1.54 -1.59 2.58
CA GLY A 40 -0.32 -0.86 2.80
C GLY A 40 -0.59 0.46 3.52
N GLY A 41 0.40 1.33 3.52
CA GLY A 41 0.32 2.57 4.27
C GLY A 41 1.46 3.54 3.96
N LEU A 42 1.43 4.65 4.70
CA LEU A 42 2.47 5.66 4.65
C LEU A 42 3.63 5.26 5.55
N ALA A 43 4.84 5.36 5.01
CA ALA A 43 6.07 5.32 5.77
C ALA A 43 6.85 6.62 5.56
N SER A 44 7.47 7.10 6.62
CA SER A 44 8.45 8.19 6.59
C SER A 44 9.83 7.60 6.91
N HIS A 45 10.86 8.13 6.27
CA HIS A 45 12.24 7.83 6.62
C HIS A 45 12.88 9.07 7.21
N ASP A 46 13.48 9.00 8.40
CA ASP A 46 13.97 10.21 9.08
C ASP A 46 15.04 10.96 8.27
N ASP A 47 15.86 10.24 7.48
CA ASP A 47 16.89 10.86 6.63
C ASP A 47 16.38 11.39 5.28
N ALA A 48 15.18 10.96 4.85
CA ALA A 48 14.58 11.43 3.61
C ALA A 48 13.29 12.14 4.00
N LEU A 49 13.30 13.48 4.02
CA LEU A 49 12.17 14.38 4.32
C LEU A 49 10.95 14.18 3.38
N ALA A 50 10.48 12.94 3.26
CA ALA A 50 9.57 12.43 2.26
C ALA A 50 8.72 11.34 2.91
N ILE A 51 7.42 11.43 2.65
CA ILE A 51 6.42 10.43 3.01
C ILE A 51 6.18 9.59 1.76
N VAL A 52 6.31 8.26 1.87
CA VAL A 52 6.16 7.32 0.75
C VAL A 52 5.09 6.28 1.02
N PHE A 53 4.49 5.77 -0.06
CA PHE A 53 3.57 4.63 -0.01
C PHE A 53 4.32 3.31 -0.02
N LEU A 54 4.02 2.42 0.92
CA LEU A 54 4.58 1.07 1.00
C LEU A 54 3.46 0.03 1.20
N CYS A 55 3.63 -1.15 0.60
CA CYS A 55 2.77 -2.30 0.88
C CYS A 55 3.07 -2.89 2.27
N ASN A 56 2.16 -3.71 2.81
CA ASN A 56 2.28 -4.29 4.15
C ASN A 56 3.59 -5.08 4.35
N ASP A 57 4.04 -5.81 3.33
CA ASP A 57 5.31 -6.55 3.39
C ASP A 57 6.49 -5.59 3.54
N CYS A 58 6.57 -4.58 2.67
CA CYS A 58 7.65 -3.59 2.70
C CYS A 58 7.65 -2.73 3.97
N ILE A 59 6.48 -2.47 4.57
CA ILE A 59 6.33 -1.81 5.88
C ILE A 59 6.87 -2.70 6.99
N SER A 60 6.55 -3.99 6.97
CA SER A 60 6.99 -4.95 7.99
C SER A 60 8.51 -5.12 7.95
N ASP A 61 9.09 -5.15 6.76
CA ASP A 61 10.54 -5.23 6.55
C ASP A 61 11.30 -3.97 6.99
N ALA A 62 10.65 -2.80 7.04
CA ALA A 62 11.28 -1.55 7.47
C ALA A 62 11.41 -1.41 8.99
N LYS A 63 10.77 -2.31 9.76
CA LYS A 63 10.79 -2.30 11.24
C LYS A 63 11.82 -3.26 11.85
N ASN A 64 12.53 -4.02 11.02
CA ASN A 64 13.65 -4.88 11.42
C ASN A 64 14.98 -4.26 11.00
#